data_AF-A0A958BYQ5-F1
#
_entry.id   AF-A0A958BYQ5-F1
#
_cell.length_a   1.000
_cell.length_b   1.000
_cell.length_c   1.000
_cell.angle_alpha   90.00
_cell.angle_beta   90.00
_cell.angle_gamma   90.00
#
_symmetry.space_group_name_H-M   'P 1'
#
loop_
_entity.id
_entity.type
_entity.pdbx_description
1 polymer ?
#
loop_
_entity_poly.entity_id
_entity_poly.type
_entity_poly.pdbx_seq_one_letter_code
_entity_poly.pdbx_strand_id
1 'polypeptide(L)'
;YYLNLGLYREADQHAVSLPLVQDGQPIDATSVTIGPIKIGNTPPDFVLPSADPQVVIDQPFGEPTALTLLGYDLTAVSDQPSAISSQQSTEEDQPAINQPASPNSNNSTNSINSTNSINSINSLTLKLYWRSESPLPIDYTTFVHVRNAAGETVAQKDQPPLDGAYPTSLWDPGEIIADELIIPLPDELPSGEYSLVIGLYDFTTGLRLPVPGAADDSLQLTTVEVSR
;
A
#
# COMPACT_ATOMS: atom_id res chain seq x y z
N TYR A 1 -33.72 -11.41 1.04
CA TYR A 1 -32.99 -11.59 2.32
C TYR A 1 -33.16 -10.32 3.13
N TYR A 2 -33.16 -10.40 4.46
CA TYR A 2 -33.27 -9.22 5.33
C TYR A 2 -31.96 -9.05 6.11
N LEU A 3 -31.40 -7.84 6.10
CA LEU A 3 -30.30 -7.46 6.98
C LEU A 3 -30.88 -6.85 8.25
N ASN A 4 -30.78 -7.56 9.37
CA ASN A 4 -31.12 -7.00 10.68
C ASN A 4 -29.85 -6.42 11.32
N LEU A 5 -29.79 -5.10 11.45
CA LEU A 5 -28.83 -4.44 12.34
C LEU A 5 -29.42 -4.38 13.74
N GLY A 6 -28.57 -4.54 14.76
CA GLY A 6 -29.00 -4.42 16.14
C GLY A 6 -27.84 -4.24 17.09
N LEU A 7 -28.08 -3.59 18.21
CA LEU A 7 -27.11 -3.48 19.29
C LEU A 7 -27.23 -4.72 20.18
N TYR A 8 -26.16 -5.50 20.29
CA TYR A 8 -26.06 -6.57 21.26
C TYR A 8 -25.49 -6.02 22.57
N ARG A 9 -26.20 -6.22 23.68
CA ARG A 9 -25.73 -5.86 25.01
C ARG A 9 -25.39 -7.14 25.78
N GLU A 10 -24.09 -7.36 25.99
CA GLU A 10 -23.56 -8.58 26.60
C GLU A 10 -24.06 -8.78 28.05
N ALA A 11 -24.17 -7.69 28.82
CA ALA A 11 -24.52 -7.70 30.25
C ALA A 11 -25.89 -8.36 30.58
N ASP A 12 -26.81 -8.41 29.62
CA ASP A 12 -28.10 -9.10 29.70
C ASP A 12 -28.37 -10.01 28.48
N GLN A 13 -27.33 -10.28 27.69
CA GLN A 13 -27.34 -11.08 26.46
C GLN A 13 -28.43 -10.68 25.43
N HIS A 14 -28.88 -9.43 25.48
CA HIS A 14 -30.04 -8.97 24.72
C HIS A 14 -29.64 -8.26 23.42
N ALA A 15 -30.25 -8.68 22.30
CA ALA A 15 -30.13 -8.00 21.01
C ALA A 15 -31.33 -7.06 20.79
N VAL A 16 -31.06 -5.77 20.53
CA VAL A 16 -32.10 -4.79 20.16
C VAL A 16 -31.93 -4.44 18.69
N SER A 17 -32.85 -4.92 17.84
CA SER A 17 -32.89 -4.52 16.43
C SER A 17 -33.10 -3.02 16.29
N LEU A 18 -32.28 -2.37 15.47
CA LEU A 18 -32.45 -0.97 15.11
C LEU A 18 -33.32 -0.89 13.85
N PRO A 19 -34.51 -0.27 13.89
CA PRO A 19 -35.27 0.00 12.68
C PRO A 19 -34.52 1.00 11.80
N LEU A 20 -34.61 0.83 10.48
CA LEU A 20 -34.18 1.86 9.54
C LEU A 20 -35.16 3.03 9.63
N VAL A 21 -34.63 4.24 9.81
CA VAL A 21 -35.43 5.45 10.05
C VAL A 21 -34.95 6.57 9.14
N GLN A 22 -35.87 7.23 8.47
CA GLN A 22 -35.65 8.45 7.71
C GLN A 22 -36.59 9.54 8.24
N ASP A 23 -36.06 10.75 8.48
CA ASP A 23 -36.83 11.90 9.01
C ASP A 23 -37.68 11.58 10.25
N GLY A 24 -37.17 10.66 11.09
CA GLY A 24 -37.85 10.19 12.32
C GLY A 24 -38.97 9.16 12.11
N GLN A 25 -39.23 8.70 10.88
CA GLN A 25 -40.19 7.64 10.57
C GLN A 25 -39.50 6.33 10.14
N PRO A 26 -39.96 5.15 10.58
CA PRO A 26 -39.45 3.87 10.08
C PRO A 26 -39.68 3.71 8.57
N ILE A 27 -38.71 3.10 7.87
CA ILE A 27 -38.77 2.85 6.41
C ILE A 27 -38.53 1.38 6.05
N ASP A 28 -39.32 0.87 5.11
CA ASP A 28 -39.08 -0.42 4.43
C ASP A 28 -38.14 -0.20 3.22
N ALA A 29 -36.85 -0.47 3.41
CA ALA A 29 -35.84 -0.33 2.36
C ALA A 29 -35.52 -1.67 1.68
N THR A 30 -35.59 -1.72 0.34
CA THR A 30 -35.19 -2.90 -0.47
C THR A 30 -33.69 -2.97 -0.76
N SER A 31 -32.97 -1.87 -0.54
CA SER A 31 -31.51 -1.77 -0.58
C SER A 31 -31.05 -0.73 0.45
N VAL A 32 -29.93 -0.97 1.10
CA VAL A 32 -29.32 -0.07 2.09
C VAL A 32 -27.82 -0.07 1.87
N THR A 33 -27.24 1.10 1.62
CA THR A 33 -25.78 1.28 1.69
C THR A 33 -25.46 1.78 3.09
N ILE A 34 -24.72 0.97 3.85
CA ILE A 34 -24.23 1.35 5.18
C ILE A 34 -22.81 1.87 4.98
N GLY A 35 -22.60 3.16 5.24
CA GLY A 35 -21.25 3.74 5.29
C GLY A 35 -20.46 3.20 6.48
N PRO A 36 -19.13 3.42 6.54
CA PRO A 36 -18.31 2.98 7.65
C PRO A 36 -18.79 3.56 8.99
N ILE A 37 -19.01 2.68 9.97
CA ILE A 37 -19.47 3.05 11.31
C ILE A 37 -18.30 2.89 12.29
N LYS A 38 -17.80 3.99 12.85
CA LYS A 38 -16.86 3.97 13.97
C LYS A 38 -17.61 3.57 15.25
N ILE A 39 -17.36 2.37 15.78
CA ILE A 39 -18.02 1.84 16.97
C ILE A 39 -17.14 2.10 18.20
N GLY A 40 -17.30 3.29 18.77
CA GLY A 40 -16.50 3.77 19.90
C GLY A 40 -15.10 4.24 19.48
N ASN A 41 -14.35 4.73 20.46
CA ASN A 41 -12.94 5.13 20.31
C ASN A 41 -12.03 3.93 20.64
N THR A 42 -10.74 4.07 20.36
CA THR A 42 -9.70 3.13 20.85
C THR A 42 -9.86 2.88 22.35
N PRO A 43 -10.00 1.62 22.82
CA PRO A 43 -10.14 1.34 24.24
C PRO A 43 -8.94 1.86 25.06
N PRO A 44 -9.11 2.32 26.32
CA PRO A 44 -8.04 2.97 27.08
C PRO A 44 -6.76 2.16 27.25
N ASP A 45 -6.86 0.83 27.27
CA ASP A 45 -5.74 -0.11 27.40
C ASP A 45 -5.30 -0.71 26.05
N PHE A 46 -5.93 -0.32 24.93
CA PHE A 46 -5.58 -0.81 23.60
C PHE A 46 -4.40 0.00 23.03
N VAL A 47 -3.20 -0.55 23.17
CA VAL A 47 -2.03 -0.08 22.44
C VAL A 47 -2.21 -0.43 20.96
N LEU A 48 -2.49 0.58 20.14
CA LEU A 48 -2.32 0.47 18.67
C LEU A 48 -0.91 -0.06 18.39
N PRO A 49 -0.73 -1.05 17.49
CA PRO A 49 0.59 -1.51 17.10
C PRO A 49 1.44 -0.31 16.68
N SER A 50 2.63 -0.19 17.27
CA SER A 50 3.51 0.95 17.00
C SER A 50 3.80 1.02 15.50
N ALA A 51 3.39 2.12 14.87
CA ALA A 51 3.81 2.44 13.52
C ALA A 51 5.33 2.64 13.53
N ASP A 52 6.05 1.63 13.08
CA ASP A 52 7.51 1.58 13.00
C ASP A 52 7.90 1.52 11.50
N PRO A 53 7.73 2.65 10.77
CA PRO A 53 8.00 2.69 9.33
C PRO A 53 9.49 2.52 9.05
N GLN A 54 9.81 1.79 7.99
CA GLN A 54 11.19 1.62 7.53
C GLN A 54 11.87 2.96 7.19
N VAL A 55 11.10 3.96 6.76
CA VAL A 55 11.57 5.33 6.55
C VAL A 55 10.72 6.32 7.36
N VAL A 56 11.27 6.85 8.46
CA VAL A 56 10.67 7.92 9.28
C VAL A 56 10.92 9.29 8.63
N ILE A 57 9.90 10.14 8.54
CA ILE A 57 9.99 11.50 7.96
C ILE A 57 9.31 12.62 8.78
N ASP A 58 8.30 12.30 9.61
CA ASP A 58 7.54 13.26 10.47
C ASP A 58 7.10 14.57 9.75
N GLN A 59 6.59 14.45 8.52
CA GLN A 59 6.24 15.59 7.66
C GLN A 59 4.79 16.07 7.92
N PRO A 60 4.57 17.33 8.31
CA PRO A 60 3.22 17.90 8.46
C PRO A 60 2.49 18.13 7.13
N PHE A 61 1.16 18.08 7.18
CA PHE A 61 0.20 18.38 6.11
C PHE A 61 -0.95 19.23 6.68
N GLY A 62 -1.34 20.27 5.94
CA GLY A 62 -2.32 21.28 6.34
C GLY A 62 -1.67 22.52 6.97
N GLU A 63 -2.37 23.66 6.87
CA GLU A 63 -2.03 24.91 7.55
C GLU A 63 -3.29 25.50 8.22
N PRO A 64 -3.46 25.38 9.55
CA PRO A 64 -2.56 24.68 10.49
C PRO A 64 -2.50 23.17 10.23
N THR A 65 -1.44 22.51 10.72
CA THR A 65 -1.23 21.07 10.56
C THR A 65 -2.45 20.28 11.03
N ALA A 66 -3.00 19.48 10.12
CA ALA A 66 -4.15 18.62 10.35
C ALA A 66 -3.76 17.13 10.36
N LEU A 67 -2.75 16.78 9.58
CA LEU A 67 -2.18 15.43 9.45
C LEU A 67 -0.65 15.51 9.51
N THR A 68 -0.02 14.42 9.97
CA THR A 68 1.44 14.23 9.86
C THR A 68 1.71 12.87 9.24
N LEU A 69 2.54 12.84 8.19
CA LEU A 69 3.08 11.58 7.66
C LEU A 69 4.31 11.19 8.49
N LEU A 70 4.13 10.23 9.39
CA LEU A 70 5.19 9.76 10.28
C LEU A 70 6.33 9.10 9.48
N GLY A 71 5.96 8.36 8.44
CA GLY A 71 6.89 7.62 7.59
C GLY A 71 6.19 6.70 6.61
N TYR A 72 6.97 5.86 5.92
CA TYR A 72 6.46 4.88 4.97
C TYR A 72 7.32 3.60 4.88
N ASP A 73 6.70 2.53 4.39
CA ASP A 73 7.37 1.34 3.83
C ASP A 73 7.17 1.32 2.30
N LEU A 74 8.15 0.82 1.55
CA LEU A 74 8.05 0.70 0.09
C LEU A 74 8.65 -0.63 -0.38
N THR A 75 7.86 -1.42 -1.11
CA THR A 75 8.28 -2.71 -1.70
C THR A 75 8.01 -2.72 -3.20
N ALA A 76 9.01 -3.09 -4.00
CA ALA A 76 8.85 -3.35 -5.43
C ALA A 76 8.41 -4.80 -5.65
N VAL A 77 7.41 -5.02 -6.52
CA VAL A 77 6.81 -6.33 -6.79
C VAL A 77 7.07 -6.75 -8.24
N SER A 78 7.18 -8.05 -8.48
CA SER A 78 7.36 -8.67 -9.80
C SER A 78 6.53 -9.95 -9.89
N ASP A 79 5.87 -10.20 -11.02
CA ASP A 79 5.00 -11.38 -11.25
C ASP A 79 5.76 -12.72 -11.36
N GLN A 80 7.09 -12.72 -11.36
CA GLN A 80 7.86 -13.94 -11.55
C GLN A 80 7.99 -14.73 -10.23
N PRO A 81 7.43 -15.95 -10.13
CA PRO A 81 7.51 -16.74 -8.92
C PRO A 81 8.97 -17.13 -8.65
N SER A 82 9.43 -16.89 -7.42
CA SER A 82 10.80 -17.17 -6.98
C SER A 82 11.24 -18.58 -7.35
N ALA A 83 12.16 -18.70 -8.30
CA ALA A 83 12.68 -19.97 -8.77
C ALA A 83 13.46 -20.67 -7.64
N ILE A 84 12.81 -21.61 -6.95
CA ILE A 84 13.41 -22.39 -5.87
C ILE A 84 14.59 -23.17 -6.45
N SER A 85 15.81 -22.74 -6.15
CA SER A 85 17.04 -23.44 -6.53
C SER A 85 17.21 -24.67 -5.64
N SER A 86 16.57 -25.77 -6.03
CA SER A 86 16.69 -27.06 -5.34
C SER A 86 18.06 -27.69 -5.63
N GLN A 87 19.11 -27.15 -5.00
CA GLN A 87 20.39 -27.84 -4.87
C GLN A 87 20.23 -29.01 -3.91
N GLN A 88 19.82 -30.17 -4.42
CA GLN A 88 19.83 -31.42 -3.66
C GLN A 88 21.09 -32.22 -3.99
N SER A 89 21.93 -32.43 -2.98
CA SER A 89 23.16 -33.22 -3.01
C SER A 89 22.87 -34.71 -3.23
N THR A 90 23.74 -35.42 -3.96
CA THR A 90 23.62 -36.87 -4.21
C THR A 90 24.96 -37.59 -4.04
N GLU A 91 25.09 -38.42 -3.00
CA GLU A 91 26.27 -39.20 -2.62
C GLU A 91 25.82 -40.50 -1.91
N GLU A 92 26.55 -41.63 -1.89
CA GLU A 92 27.81 -41.94 -2.60
C GLU A 92 27.52 -42.46 -4.03
N ASP A 93 27.89 -43.63 -4.60
CA ASP A 93 28.60 -44.86 -4.17
C ASP A 93 29.46 -45.39 -5.36
N GLN A 94 30.26 -46.43 -5.14
CA GLN A 94 31.37 -46.91 -5.98
C GLN A 94 31.10 -48.33 -6.56
N PRO A 95 31.98 -49.01 -7.35
CA PRO A 95 33.39 -48.74 -7.67
C PRO A 95 33.82 -48.90 -9.17
N ALA A 96 35.13 -48.89 -9.45
CA ALA A 96 35.73 -48.67 -10.77
C ALA A 96 36.58 -49.83 -11.34
N ILE A 97 36.78 -49.87 -12.68
CA ILE A 97 37.76 -50.74 -13.40
C ILE A 97 38.43 -50.02 -14.61
N ASN A 98 39.75 -49.80 -14.50
CA ASN A 98 40.85 -49.77 -15.50
C ASN A 98 40.68 -49.32 -16.99
N GLN A 99 41.34 -48.19 -17.34
CA GLN A 99 42.38 -47.95 -18.41
C GLN A 99 42.19 -48.40 -19.91
N PRO A 100 42.94 -47.82 -20.90
CA PRO A 100 43.59 -46.49 -20.98
C PRO A 100 43.50 -45.75 -22.37
N ALA A 101 43.76 -44.43 -22.34
CA ALA A 101 44.41 -43.56 -23.35
C ALA A 101 44.05 -43.60 -24.86
N SER A 102 43.46 -42.49 -25.37
CA SER A 102 43.98 -41.69 -26.52
C SER A 102 43.20 -40.37 -26.68
N PRO A 103 43.82 -39.29 -27.22
CA PRO A 103 43.15 -38.00 -27.39
C PRO A 103 42.41 -37.90 -28.73
N ASN A 104 41.22 -37.29 -28.73
CA ASN A 104 40.65 -36.70 -29.93
C ASN A 104 39.88 -35.41 -29.61
N SER A 105 39.92 -34.47 -30.55
CA SER A 105 39.11 -33.25 -30.55
C SER A 105 37.62 -33.61 -30.72
N ASN A 106 36.71 -32.81 -30.14
CA ASN A 106 35.74 -32.02 -30.92
C ASN A 106 34.69 -31.29 -30.06
N ASN A 107 34.23 -30.16 -30.61
CA ASN A 107 32.96 -29.46 -30.38
C ASN A 107 32.76 -28.62 -29.10
N SER A 108 32.24 -27.41 -29.37
CA SER A 108 31.29 -26.65 -28.54
C SER A 108 31.68 -26.34 -27.09
N THR A 109 32.50 -25.31 -26.92
CA THR A 109 32.29 -24.38 -25.80
C THR A 109 30.92 -23.72 -25.95
N ASN A 110 29.88 -24.33 -25.36
CA ASN A 110 28.61 -23.63 -25.14
C ASN A 110 28.90 -22.34 -24.38
N SER A 111 28.58 -21.19 -24.97
CA SER A 111 28.54 -19.93 -24.22
C SER A 111 27.33 -19.99 -23.30
N ILE A 112 27.53 -20.40 -22.06
CA ILE A 112 26.47 -20.51 -21.06
C ILE A 112 26.12 -19.09 -20.57
N ASN A 113 25.42 -18.34 -21.43
CA ASN A 113 24.92 -17.01 -21.14
C ASN A 113 23.69 -17.12 -20.22
N SER A 114 23.89 -17.62 -19.00
CA SER A 114 22.89 -17.65 -17.93
C SER A 114 22.68 -16.27 -17.31
N THR A 115 22.41 -15.27 -18.15
CA THR A 115 21.91 -13.96 -17.71
C THR A 115 20.43 -14.08 -17.40
N ASN A 116 20.11 -14.69 -16.25
CA ASN A 116 18.79 -14.59 -15.63
C ASN A 116 18.59 -13.16 -15.08
N SER A 117 18.45 -12.19 -15.98
CA SER A 117 18.01 -10.83 -15.64
C SER A 117 16.50 -10.85 -15.42
N ILE A 118 16.07 -11.21 -14.21
CA ILE A 118 14.65 -11.34 -13.82
C ILE A 118 14.27 -10.15 -12.94
N ASN A 119 14.29 -8.94 -13.51
CA ASN A 119 14.16 -7.68 -12.78
C ASN A 119 12.92 -6.83 -13.14
N SER A 120 11.98 -7.35 -13.94
CA SER A 120 10.79 -6.59 -14.35
C SER A 120 9.86 -6.30 -13.17
N ILE A 121 9.98 -5.10 -12.60
CA ILE A 121 9.08 -4.58 -11.55
C ILE A 121 7.75 -4.18 -12.20
N ASN A 122 6.65 -4.79 -11.77
CA ASN A 122 5.31 -4.54 -12.32
C ASN A 122 4.50 -3.52 -11.50
N SER A 123 4.84 -3.34 -10.22
CA SER A 123 4.10 -2.49 -9.29
C SER A 123 4.94 -2.15 -8.05
N LEU A 124 4.51 -1.11 -7.35
CA LEU A 124 5.05 -0.68 -6.08
C LEU A 124 3.95 -0.81 -5.02
N THR A 125 4.22 -1.52 -3.92
CA THR A 125 3.39 -1.46 -2.71
C THR A 125 3.99 -0.40 -1.80
N LEU A 126 3.26 0.70 -1.64
CA LEU A 126 3.60 1.81 -0.76
C LEU A 126 2.67 1.78 0.46
N LYS A 127 3.22 1.82 1.66
CA LYS A 127 2.44 1.86 2.90
C LYS A 127 2.78 3.12 3.69
N LEU A 128 1.82 4.00 3.86
CA LEU A 128 1.95 5.31 4.50
C LEU A 128 1.44 5.26 5.94
N TYR A 129 2.17 5.87 6.87
CA TYR A 129 1.79 5.91 8.29
C TYR A 129 1.40 7.33 8.68
N TRP A 130 0.10 7.61 8.65
CA TRP A 130 -0.49 8.91 8.98
C TRP A 130 -0.81 9.02 10.47
N ARG A 131 -0.61 10.19 11.07
CA ARG A 131 -1.19 10.58 12.37
C ARG A 131 -2.15 11.75 12.14
N SER A 132 -3.37 11.65 12.68
CA SER A 132 -4.30 12.77 12.76
C SER A 132 -3.86 13.73 13.88
N GLU A 133 -3.69 15.01 13.59
CA GLU A 133 -3.36 16.03 14.61
C GLU A 133 -4.60 16.78 15.12
N SER A 134 -5.68 16.79 14.32
CA SER A 134 -6.93 17.48 14.63
C SER A 134 -8.12 16.86 13.86
N PRO A 135 -9.37 17.07 14.29
CA PRO A 135 -10.53 16.49 13.61
C PRO A 135 -10.64 16.96 12.16
N LEU A 136 -10.63 16.02 11.23
CA LEU A 136 -10.60 16.32 9.79
C LEU A 136 -12.02 16.60 9.28
N PRO A 137 -12.28 17.77 8.66
CA PRO A 137 -13.64 18.21 8.35
C PRO A 137 -14.25 17.53 7.11
N ILE A 138 -13.45 16.78 6.35
CA ILE A 138 -13.80 16.14 5.09
C ILE A 138 -13.04 14.81 4.92
N ASP A 139 -13.45 14.04 3.92
CA ASP A 139 -12.75 12.83 3.48
C ASP A 139 -11.75 13.17 2.37
N TYR A 140 -10.46 13.08 2.69
CA TYR A 140 -9.37 13.30 1.74
C TYR A 140 -9.08 12.02 0.93
N THR A 141 -8.64 12.22 -0.31
CA THR A 141 -8.07 11.18 -1.18
C THR A 141 -6.55 11.30 -1.19
N THR A 142 -5.85 10.18 -0.95
CA THR A 142 -4.40 10.07 -1.17
C THR A 142 -4.14 9.98 -2.67
N PHE A 143 -3.22 10.80 -3.19
CA PHE A 143 -2.65 10.59 -4.53
C PHE A 143 -1.18 10.18 -4.42
N VAL A 144 -0.76 9.29 -5.32
CA VAL A 144 0.61 8.86 -5.52
C VAL A 144 0.94 8.98 -7.01
N HIS A 145 1.93 9.78 -7.35
CA HIS A 145 2.46 9.95 -8.70
C HIS A 145 3.87 9.36 -8.81
N VAL A 146 4.09 8.50 -9.80
CA VAL A 146 5.41 8.13 -10.27
C VAL A 146 5.75 9.10 -11.41
N ARG A 147 6.73 9.99 -11.22
CA ARG A 147 7.14 11.01 -12.20
C ARG A 147 8.52 10.69 -12.79
N ASN A 148 8.67 10.84 -14.10
CA ASN A 148 9.96 10.67 -14.80
C ASN A 148 10.91 11.86 -14.56
N ALA A 149 12.13 11.78 -15.11
CA ALA A 149 13.14 12.85 -15.01
C ALA A 149 12.77 14.20 -15.66
N ALA A 150 11.71 14.25 -16.49
CA ALA A 150 11.13 15.49 -17.01
C ALA A 150 10.00 16.06 -16.12
N GLY A 151 9.64 15.36 -15.03
CA GLY A 151 8.55 15.71 -14.12
C GLY A 151 7.17 15.20 -14.54
N GLU A 152 7.08 14.45 -15.64
CA GLU A 152 5.82 13.93 -16.19
C GLU A 152 5.37 12.70 -15.39
N THR A 153 4.11 12.67 -14.94
CA THR A 153 3.51 11.49 -14.30
C THR A 153 3.37 10.36 -15.32
N VAL A 154 4.08 9.25 -15.09
CA VAL A 154 4.08 8.04 -15.94
C VAL A 154 3.23 6.91 -15.38
N ALA A 155 2.97 6.93 -14.06
CA ALA A 155 2.00 6.07 -13.40
C ALA A 155 1.39 6.82 -12.21
N GLN A 156 0.15 6.52 -11.84
CA GLN A 156 -0.47 7.09 -10.65
C GLN A 156 -1.46 6.14 -9.97
N LYS A 157 -1.73 6.43 -8.70
CA LYS A 157 -2.76 5.79 -7.88
C LYS A 157 -3.42 6.85 -7.00
N ASP A 158 -4.70 7.07 -7.24
CA ASP A 158 -5.59 7.87 -6.40
C ASP A 158 -6.51 6.92 -5.63
N GLN A 159 -6.65 7.12 -4.31
CA GLN A 159 -7.49 6.30 -3.46
C GLN A 159 -7.81 7.02 -2.14
N PRO A 160 -9.06 6.98 -1.63
CA PRO A 160 -9.32 7.30 -0.24
C PRO A 160 -8.53 6.35 0.68
N PRO A 161 -7.98 6.82 1.81
CA PRO A 161 -7.24 5.96 2.72
C PRO A 161 -7.99 4.69 3.13
N LEU A 162 -7.26 3.58 3.25
CA LEU A 162 -7.80 2.25 3.54
C LEU A 162 -8.90 1.81 2.54
N ASP A 163 -8.75 2.18 1.27
CA ASP A 163 -9.71 1.97 0.17
C ASP A 163 -11.13 2.50 0.51
N GLY A 164 -11.20 3.57 1.31
CA GLY A 164 -12.45 4.16 1.79
C GLY A 164 -13.14 3.37 2.91
N ALA A 165 -12.56 2.28 3.40
CA ALA A 165 -13.11 1.50 4.51
C ALA A 165 -13.08 2.27 5.85
N TYR A 166 -12.21 3.26 5.99
CA TYR A 166 -12.16 4.15 7.16
C TYR A 166 -11.75 5.59 6.77
N PRO A 167 -12.70 6.40 6.29
CA PRO A 167 -12.46 7.74 5.76
C PRO A 167 -11.90 8.72 6.80
N THR A 168 -11.16 9.73 6.33
CA THR A 168 -10.37 10.62 7.20
C THR A 168 -11.21 11.44 8.18
N SER A 169 -12.47 11.76 7.86
CA SER A 169 -13.37 12.46 8.79
C SER A 169 -13.73 11.66 10.04
N LEU A 170 -13.43 10.35 10.07
CA LEU A 170 -13.61 9.49 11.24
C LEU A 170 -12.35 9.35 12.12
N TRP A 171 -11.21 9.93 11.75
CA TRP A 171 -9.94 9.75 12.47
C TRP A 171 -9.85 10.67 13.71
N ASP A 172 -9.70 10.10 14.90
CA ASP A 172 -9.54 10.87 16.15
C ASP A 172 -8.17 11.57 16.19
N PRO A 173 -8.03 12.74 16.82
CA PRO A 173 -6.72 13.35 17.08
C PRO A 173 -5.80 12.42 17.88
N GLY A 174 -4.60 12.18 17.38
CA GLY A 174 -3.63 11.21 17.89
C GLY A 174 -3.77 9.79 17.31
N GLU A 175 -4.83 9.50 16.55
CA GLU A 175 -5.01 8.20 15.90
C GLU A 175 -3.99 8.01 14.76
N ILE A 176 -3.39 6.83 14.69
CA ILE A 176 -2.34 6.48 13.72
C ILE A 176 -2.85 5.41 12.77
N ILE A 177 -2.79 5.68 11.46
CA ILE A 177 -3.37 4.87 10.39
C ILE A 177 -2.29 4.44 9.41
N ALA A 178 -2.28 3.14 9.09
CA ALA A 178 -1.38 2.53 8.11
C ALA A 178 -2.13 2.28 6.80
N ASP A 179 -2.02 3.22 5.85
CA ASP A 179 -2.70 3.22 4.55
C ASP A 179 -1.83 2.53 3.49
N GLU A 180 -2.34 1.47 2.83
CA GLU A 180 -1.57 0.70 1.83
C GLU A 180 -2.12 0.91 0.42
N LEU A 181 -1.23 1.27 -0.50
CA LEU A 181 -1.54 1.57 -1.90
C LEU A 181 -0.65 0.72 -2.81
N ILE A 182 -1.27 0.00 -3.74
CA ILE A 182 -0.56 -0.69 -4.83
C ILE A 182 -0.63 0.20 -6.06
N ILE A 183 0.54 0.63 -6.55
CA ILE A 183 0.71 1.47 -7.73
C ILE A 183 1.22 0.59 -8.89
N PRO A 184 0.40 0.26 -9.90
CA PRO A 184 0.86 -0.48 -11.07
C PRO A 184 1.78 0.38 -11.94
N LEU A 185 2.85 -0.21 -12.46
CA LEU A 185 3.78 0.41 -13.41
C LEU A 185 3.49 -0.10 -14.84
N PRO A 186 3.44 0.78 -15.86
CA PRO A 186 3.25 0.35 -17.25
C PRO A 186 4.30 -0.67 -17.70
N ASP A 187 3.91 -1.67 -18.49
CA ASP A 187 4.85 -2.72 -18.91
C ASP A 187 5.96 -2.23 -19.85
N GLU A 188 5.68 -1.17 -20.59
CA GLU A 188 6.59 -0.50 -21.51
C GLU A 188 7.38 0.64 -20.82
N LEU A 189 7.30 0.77 -19.49
CA LEU A 189 8.01 1.81 -18.72
C LEU A 189 9.54 1.62 -18.86
N PRO A 190 10.29 2.58 -19.44
CA PRO A 190 11.72 2.42 -19.68
C PRO A 190 12.53 2.24 -18.39
N SER A 191 13.66 1.53 -18.49
CA SER A 191 14.65 1.46 -17.41
C SER A 191 15.20 2.86 -17.07
N GLY A 192 15.25 3.20 -15.78
CA GLY A 192 15.70 4.51 -15.31
C GLY A 192 15.19 4.89 -13.91
N GLU A 193 15.51 6.11 -13.48
CA GLU A 193 15.08 6.69 -12.22
C GLU A 193 13.70 7.39 -12.33
N TYR A 194 12.83 7.14 -11.35
CA TYR A 194 11.51 7.75 -11.24
C TYR A 194 11.26 8.26 -9.82
N SER A 195 10.77 9.48 -9.69
CA SER A 195 10.43 10.07 -8.40
C SER A 195 9.03 9.63 -7.94
N LEU A 196 8.90 9.24 -6.67
CA LEU A 196 7.63 8.88 -6.04
C LEU A 196 7.13 10.08 -5.22
N VAL A 197 6.05 10.70 -5.68
CA VAL A 197 5.49 11.95 -5.12
C VAL A 197 4.09 11.69 -4.61
N ILE A 198 3.80 12.10 -3.37
CA ILE A 198 2.50 11.89 -2.72
C ILE A 198 1.84 13.18 -2.26
N GLY A 199 0.54 13.14 -2.04
CA GLY A 199 -0.20 14.19 -1.37
C GLY A 199 -1.64 13.79 -1.07
N LEU A 200 -2.40 14.74 -0.51
CA LEU A 200 -3.81 14.56 -0.14
C LEU A 200 -4.65 15.67 -0.78
N TYR A 201 -5.89 15.36 -1.17
CA TYR A 201 -6.81 16.35 -1.74
C TYR A 201 -8.27 16.09 -1.39
N ASP A 202 -9.08 17.15 -1.38
CA ASP A 202 -10.53 17.05 -1.38
C ASP A 202 -11.00 16.58 -2.76
N PHE A 203 -11.56 15.37 -2.83
CA PHE A 203 -12.10 14.80 -4.07
C PHE A 203 -13.22 15.66 -4.69
N THR A 204 -13.92 16.46 -3.88
CA THR A 204 -15.06 17.29 -4.31
C THR A 204 -14.63 18.57 -5.02
N THR A 205 -13.56 19.21 -4.56
CA THR A 205 -13.08 20.50 -5.09
C THR A 205 -11.77 20.40 -5.87
N GLY A 206 -11.03 19.30 -5.75
CA GLY A 206 -9.69 19.15 -6.32
C GLY A 206 -8.60 19.92 -5.56
N LEU A 207 -8.93 20.58 -4.44
CA LEU A 207 -7.98 21.34 -3.64
C LEU A 207 -7.09 20.38 -2.83
N ARG A 208 -5.78 20.55 -2.95
CA ARG A 208 -4.79 19.81 -2.17
C ARG A 208 -4.71 20.32 -0.75
N LEU A 209 -4.38 19.43 0.18
CA LEU A 209 -4.02 19.76 1.55
C LEU A 209 -2.56 20.30 1.55
N PRO A 210 -2.30 21.54 2.00
CA PRO A 210 -0.97 22.14 1.86
C PRO A 210 0.16 21.33 2.48
N VAL A 211 1.34 21.38 1.87
CA VAL A 211 2.55 20.73 2.41
C VAL A 211 3.58 21.81 2.75
N PRO A 212 3.83 22.12 4.04
CA PRO A 212 4.70 23.21 4.44
C PRO A 212 6.11 23.06 3.85
N GLY A 213 6.51 24.04 3.02
CA GLY A 213 7.79 24.07 2.31
C GLY A 213 7.77 23.52 0.88
N ALA A 214 6.68 22.88 0.44
CA ALA A 214 6.50 22.45 -0.96
C ALA A 214 5.76 23.51 -1.80
N ALA A 215 5.89 23.42 -3.14
CA ALA A 215 5.29 24.36 -4.08
C ALA A 215 4.13 23.78 -4.92
N ASP A 216 3.90 22.47 -4.84
CA ASP A 216 2.88 21.69 -5.58
C ASP A 216 2.00 20.90 -4.60
N ASP A 217 1.88 21.38 -3.34
CA ASP A 217 1.15 20.73 -2.22
C ASP A 217 1.31 19.20 -2.19
N SER A 218 2.57 18.77 -2.29
CA SER A 218 2.97 17.38 -2.44
C SER A 218 4.41 17.17 -1.96
N LEU A 219 4.72 15.93 -1.61
CA LEU A 219 5.98 15.51 -1.02
C LEU A 219 6.62 14.44 -1.91
N GLN A 220 7.86 14.64 -2.36
CA GLN A 220 8.65 13.55 -2.92
C GLN A 220 9.17 12.68 -1.77
N LEU A 221 8.76 11.42 -1.73
CA LEU A 221 9.22 10.45 -0.73
C LEU A 221 10.62 9.95 -1.05
N THR A 222 10.83 9.51 -2.29
CA THR A 222 12.07 8.88 -2.75
C THR A 222 12.18 8.92 -4.28
N THR A 223 13.30 8.44 -4.80
CA THR A 223 13.44 7.96 -6.17
C THR A 223 13.45 6.42 -6.15
N VAL A 224 12.86 5.79 -7.16
CA VAL A 224 12.97 4.34 -7.43
C VAL A 224 13.70 4.12 -8.75
N GLU A 225 14.58 3.13 -8.79
CA GLU A 225 15.19 2.65 -10.04
C GLU A 225 14.31 1.53 -10.62
N VAL A 226 13.86 1.68 -11.85
CA VAL A 226 13.16 0.63 -12.60
C VAL A 226 14.15 -0.01 -13.57
N SER A 227 14.17 -1.33 -13.57
CA SER A 227 14.84 -2.15 -14.59
C SER A 227 13.79 -2.92 -15.40
N ARG A 228 13.97 -2.97 -16.72
CA ARG A 228 13.27 -3.83 -17.67
C ARG A 228 14.30 -4.53 -18.56
#